data_AF-A0A962N9N7-F1
#
_entry.id   AF-A0A962N9N7-F1
#
_cell.length_a   1.000
_cell.length_b   1.000
_cell.length_c   1.000
_cell.angle_alpha   90.00
_cell.angle_beta   90.00
_cell.angle_gamma   90.00
#
_symmetry.space_group_name_H-M   'P 1'
#
loop_
_entity.id
_entity.type
_entity.pdbx_description
1 polymer ?
#
loop_
_entity_poly.entity_id
_entity_poly.type
_entity_poly.pdbx_seq_one_letter_code
_entity_poly.pdbx_strand_id
1 'polypeptide(L)' 'MVMSEHPIHLTDAAARKVRELIDEEGRDDLALRVYINGGGCSGFQYGFAFE' A
#
# COMPACT_ATOMS: atom_id res chain seq x y z
N MET A 1 -14.91 8.72 21.34
CA MET A 1 -15.15 8.67 19.88
C MET A 1 -13.79 8.86 19.22
N VAL A 2 -13.06 7.77 18.97
CA VAL A 2 -11.74 7.85 18.30
C VAL A 2 -11.98 7.99 16.80
N MET A 3 -11.58 9.14 16.26
CA MET A 3 -11.47 9.35 14.83
C MET A 3 -10.39 8.42 14.30
N SER A 4 -10.73 7.63 13.29
CA SER A 4 -9.82 6.73 12.60
C SER A 4 -8.68 7.52 11.94
N GLU A 5 -7.59 7.71 12.67
CA GLU A 5 -6.33 8.19 12.10
C GLU A 5 -5.70 7.01 11.37
N HIS A 6 -5.97 6.91 10.07
CA HIS A 6 -5.34 5.91 9.23
C HIS A 6 -3.85 6.25 9.16
N PRO A 7 -2.94 5.33 9.54
CA PRO A 7 -1.50 5.62 9.61
C PRO A 7 -0.87 5.88 8.23
N ILE A 8 -1.64 5.69 7.16
CA ILE A 8 -1.21 5.86 5.77
C ILE A 8 -2.30 6.65 5.05
N HIS A 9 -1.91 7.76 4.43
CA HIS A 9 -2.76 8.50 3.50
C HIS A 9 -2.52 8.00 2.07
N LEU A 10 -3.58 7.48 1.44
CA LEU A 10 -3.57 7.11 0.04
C LEU A 10 -4.14 8.26 -0.79
N THR A 11 -3.42 8.71 -1.81
CA THR A 11 -3.93 9.73 -2.74
C THR A 11 -4.90 9.10 -3.73
N ASP A 12 -5.80 9.91 -4.29
CA ASP A 12 -6.75 9.45 -5.31
C ASP A 12 -6.06 8.83 -6.53
N ALA A 13 -4.89 9.36 -6.90
CA ALA A 13 -4.07 8.81 -7.98
C ALA A 13 -3.52 7.42 -7.64
N ALA A 14 -3.06 7.22 -6.41
CA ALA A 14 -2.57 5.92 -5.95
C ALA A 14 -3.71 4.90 -5.85
N ALA A 15 -4.89 5.30 -5.34
CA ALA A 15 -6.07 4.45 -5.28
C ALA A 15 -6.53 3.97 -6.66
N ARG A 16 -6.52 4.86 -7.66
CA ARG A 16 -6.82 4.50 -9.04
C ARG A 16 -5.81 3.49 -9.58
N LYS A 17 -4.51 3.71 -9.33
CA LYS A 17 -3.48 2.79 -9.83
C LYS A 17 -3.56 1.40 -9.20
N VAL A 18 -3.87 1.34 -7.89
CA VAL A 18 -4.13 0.09 -7.18
C VAL A 18 -5.31 -0.65 -7.82
N ARG A 19 -6.39 0.06 -8.13
CA ARG A 19 -7.56 -0.53 -8.77
C ARG A 19 -7.27 -1.06 -10.17
N GLU A 20 -6.55 -0.30 -10.99
CA GLU A 20 -6.10 -0.73 -12.33
C GLU A 20 -5.31 -2.05 -12.25
N LEU A 21 -4.38 -2.18 -11.30
CA LEU A 21 -3.55 -3.38 -11.15
C LEU A 21 -4.37 -4.61 -10.70
N ILE A 22 -5.36 -4.42 -9.83
CA ILE A 22 -6.28 -5.49 -9.41
C ILE A 22 -7.14 -5.96 -10.60
N ASP A 23 -7.68 -5.00 -11.36
CA ASP A 23 -8.52 -5.28 -12.53
C ASP A 23 -7.71 -5.95 -13.66
N GLU A 24 -6.42 -5.60 -13.84
CA GLU A 24 -5.50 -6.21 -14.80
C GLU A 24 -5.19 -7.69 -14.49
N GLU A 25 -5.03 -8.03 -13.20
CA GLU A 25 -4.82 -9.41 -12.75
C GLU A 25 -6.11 -10.24 -12.72
N GLY A 26 -7.28 -9.59 -12.77
CA GLY A 26 -8.59 -10.25 -12.74
C GLY A 26 -8.87 -10.97 -11.42
N ARG A 27 -8.24 -10.52 -10.33
CA ARG A 27 -8.24 -11.17 -9.02
C ARG A 27 -8.69 -10.19 -7.95
N ASP A 28 -9.96 -10.32 -7.54
CA ASP A 28 -10.55 -9.50 -6.47
C ASP A 28 -9.98 -9.80 -5.07
N ASP A 29 -9.16 -10.85 -4.93
CA ASP A 29 -8.52 -11.23 -3.67
C ASP A 29 -7.19 -10.52 -3.40
N LEU A 30 -6.68 -9.73 -4.36
CA LEU A 30 -5.43 -9.00 -4.20
C LEU A 30 -5.59 -7.79 -3.28
N ALA A 31 -4.69 -7.68 -2.30
CA ALA A 31 -4.62 -6.54 -1.39
C ALA A 31 -3.29 -5.78 -1.55
N LEU A 32 -3.33 -4.46 -1.39
CA LEU A 32 -2.12 -3.65 -1.27
C LEU A 32 -1.50 -3.85 0.12
N ARG A 33 -0.35 -4.49 0.17
CA ARG A 33 0.46 -4.63 1.38
C ARG A 33 1.56 -3.59 1.40
N VAL A 34 1.63 -2.80 2.47
CA VAL A 34 2.76 -1.90 2.73
C VAL A 34 3.64 -2.52 3.81
N TYR A 35 4.95 -2.53 3.60
CA TYR A 35 5.92 -3.07 4.55
C TYR A 35 7.13 -2.17 4.71
N ILE A 36 7.80 -2.32 5.85
CA ILE A 36 9.01 -1.58 6.19
C ILE A 36 10.16 -2.58 6.28
N ASN A 37 11.21 -2.35 5.51
CA ASN A 37 12.46 -3.08 5.62
C ASN A 37 13.49 -2.23 6.38
N GLY A 38 14.22 -2.87 7.30
CA GLY A 38 15.34 -2.24 7.99
C GLY A 38 16.52 -2.05 7.03
N GLY A 39 16.90 -0.80 6.76
CA GLY A 39 18.01 -0.43 5.86
C GLY A 39 19.32 -0.11 6.59
N GLY A 40 19.55 -0.69 7.77
CA GLY A 40 20.79 -0.50 8.54
C GLY A 40 21.04 0.95 8.96
N CYS A 41 22.30 1.43 8.88
CA CYS A 41 22.68 2.81 9.21
C CYS A 41 22.04 3.89 8.31
N SER A 42 21.42 3.50 7.20
CA SER A 42 20.84 4.42 6.22
C SER A 42 19.34 4.65 6.40
N GLY A 43 18.71 4.04 7.42
CA GLY A 43 17.30 4.26 7.77
C GLY A 43 16.37 3.13 7.34
N PHE A 44 15.07 3.43 7.22
CA PHE A 44 14.04 2.47 6.84
C PHE A 44 13.70 2.58 5.35
N GLN A 45 13.48 1.43 4.71
CA GLN A 45 12.99 1.35 3.33
C GLN A 45 11.52 0.97 3.35
N TYR A 46 10.69 1.71 2.62
CA TYR A 46 9.26 1.44 2.49
C TYR A 46 9.03 0.72 1.16
N GLY A 47 8.36 -0.43 1.22
CA GLY A 47 8.00 -1.21 0.05
C GLY A 47 6.51 -1.51 0.01
N PHE A 48 6.04 -1.91 -1.17
CA PHE A 48 4.66 -2.32 -1.40
C PHE A 48 4.61 -3.60 -2.23
N ALA A 49 3.64 -4.46 -1.92
CA ALA A 49 3.37 -5.70 -2.64
C ALA A 49 1.86 -5.83 -2.87
N PHE A 50 1.48 -6.58 -3.91
CA PHE A 50 0.10 -6.96 -4.20
C PHE A 50 -0.01 -8.46 -4.01
N GLU A 51 -0.69 -8.88 -2.95
CA GLU A 51 -0.83 -10.29 -2.53
C GLU A 51 -2.15 -10.52 -1.82
#